data_AF-A0A1V6P3G6-F1
#
_entry.id   AF-A0A1V6P3G6-F1
#
_cell.length_a   1.000
_cell.length_b   1.000
_cell.length_c   1.000
_cell.angle_alpha   90.00
_cell.angle_beta   90.00
_cell.angle_gamma   90.00
#
_symmetry.space_group_name_H-M   'P 1'
#
loop_
_entity.id
_entity.type
_entity.pdbx_description
1 polymer ?
#
loop_
_entity_poly.entity_id
_entity_poly.type
_entity_poly.pdbx_seq_one_letter_code
_entity_poly.pdbx_strand_id
1 'polypeptide(L)'
;MANTEASPGNTTDFGDFVKDEEEELDLEELVEPWHRYDTEDNQHVLYPICLGEVLNERYLVEHKLGFGGGSTVWMAFDLQDKRDVALKVMTLGKWGDNETRIQDEIIKTR
;
A
#
# COMPACT_ATOMS: atom_id res chain seq x y z
N MET A 1 -11.74 8.44 51.80
CA MET A 1 -11.23 9.58 51.01
C MET A 1 -10.17 9.02 50.07
N ALA A 2 -10.36 9.25 48.78
CA ALA A 2 -9.56 8.71 47.69
C ALA A 2 -8.09 9.16 47.77
N ASN A 3 -7.20 8.42 47.11
CA ASN A 3 -6.57 8.89 45.87
C ASN A 3 -5.85 7.71 45.19
N THR A 4 -6.46 7.25 44.10
CA THR A 4 -5.86 6.40 43.08
C THR A 4 -4.95 7.29 42.24
N GLU A 5 -3.64 7.09 42.32
CA GLU A 5 -2.70 7.68 41.35
C GLU A 5 -2.58 6.73 40.17
N ALA A 6 -3.39 6.98 39.13
CA ALA A 6 -3.18 6.40 37.82
C ALA A 6 -1.95 7.07 37.18
N SER A 7 -0.93 6.26 36.87
CA SER A 7 0.26 6.70 36.14
C SER A 7 -0.14 7.23 34.75
N PRO A 8 0.43 8.36 34.28
CA PRO A 8 0.03 8.98 33.03
C PRO A 8 0.40 8.09 31.85
N GLY A 9 -0.57 7.86 30.97
CA GLY A 9 -0.45 7.03 29.78
C GLY A 9 0.74 7.46 28.92
N ASN A 10 1.71 6.57 28.81
CA ASN A 10 2.67 6.56 27.72
C ASN A 10 1.89 6.25 26.43
N THR A 11 1.45 7.29 25.71
CA THR A 11 0.69 7.21 24.45
C THR A 11 1.56 6.86 23.25
N THR A 12 2.67 6.18 23.48
CA THR A 12 3.61 5.86 22.41
C THR A 12 3.26 4.48 21.86
N ASP A 13 2.23 4.44 21.02
CA ASP A 13 1.79 3.26 20.28
C ASP A 13 2.70 3.06 19.06
N PHE A 14 3.93 2.61 19.31
CA PHE A 14 4.87 2.20 18.25
C PHE A 14 4.81 0.68 17.97
N GLY A 15 3.76 0.00 18.45
CA GLY A 15 3.68 -1.46 18.42
C GLY A 15 4.59 -2.12 19.47
N ASP A 16 4.31 -3.38 19.79
CA ASP A 16 5.18 -4.20 20.65
C ASP A 16 6.31 -4.79 19.81
N PHE A 17 7.51 -4.87 20.38
CA PHE A 17 8.63 -5.54 19.71
C PHE A 17 8.45 -7.06 19.83
N VAL A 18 8.74 -7.78 18.74
CA VAL A 18 8.78 -9.25 18.72
C VAL A 18 9.78 -9.73 19.79
N LYS A 19 9.32 -10.54 20.75
CA LYS A 19 10.16 -10.97 21.89
C LYS A 19 10.99 -12.22 21.60
N ASP A 20 10.50 -13.07 20.70
CA ASP A 20 11.11 -14.35 20.34
C ASP A 20 10.77 -14.75 18.89
N GLU A 21 11.43 -15.80 18.41
CA GLU A 21 11.29 -16.33 17.04
C GLU A 21 9.91 -16.95 16.78
N GLU A 22 9.12 -17.29 17.81
CA GLU A 22 7.75 -17.81 17.65
C GLU A 22 6.74 -16.68 17.38
N GLU A 23 7.02 -15.48 17.88
CA GLU A 23 6.27 -14.25 17.62
C GLU A 23 6.70 -13.52 16.33
N GLU A 24 7.74 -14.01 15.63
CA GLU A 24 8.15 -13.45 14.33
C GLU A 24 7.10 -13.76 13.26
N LEU A 25 6.49 -12.73 12.70
CA LEU A 25 5.53 -12.88 11.61
C LEU A 25 6.24 -13.37 10.35
N ASP A 26 5.59 -14.25 9.59
CA ASP A 26 6.01 -14.64 8.24
C ASP A 26 5.99 -13.41 7.31
N LEU A 27 7.16 -12.80 7.15
CA LEU A 27 7.34 -11.59 6.35
C LEU A 27 7.16 -11.88 4.86
N GLU A 28 7.38 -13.13 4.43
CA GLU A 28 7.15 -13.53 3.04
C GLU A 28 5.68 -13.40 2.63
N GLU A 29 4.74 -13.53 3.57
CA GLU A 29 3.31 -13.28 3.30
C GLU A 29 2.91 -11.80 3.42
N LEU A 30 3.57 -11.04 4.31
CA LEU A 30 3.19 -9.66 4.65
C LEU A 30 3.86 -8.59 3.80
N VAL A 31 5.00 -8.87 3.17
CA VAL A 31 5.81 -7.89 2.44
C VAL A 31 5.86 -8.24 0.97
N GLU A 32 5.84 -7.22 0.11
CA GLU A 32 6.04 -7.45 -1.32
C GLU A 32 7.40 -8.07 -1.59
N PRO A 33 7.45 -9.17 -2.35
CA PRO A 33 8.71 -9.73 -2.76
C PRO A 33 9.47 -8.74 -3.65
N TRP A 34 10.70 -8.45 -3.28
CA TRP A 34 11.59 -7.45 -3.89
C TRP A 34 11.87 -7.74 -5.38
N HIS A 35 11.93 -9.02 -5.76
CA HIS A 35 12.05 -9.45 -7.16
C HIS A 35 10.84 -9.07 -8.03
N ARG A 36 9.72 -8.61 -7.45
CA ARG A 36 8.59 -8.06 -8.21
C ARG A 36 8.88 -6.69 -8.82
N TYR A 37 9.97 -6.05 -8.44
CA TYR A 37 10.43 -4.78 -9.04
C TYR A 37 11.52 -4.98 -10.10
N ASP A 38 11.97 -6.21 -10.30
CA ASP A 38 12.96 -6.53 -11.32
C ASP A 38 12.30 -6.59 -12.71
N THR A 39 12.85 -5.82 -13.65
CA THR A 39 12.37 -5.74 -15.03
C THR A 39 12.94 -6.81 -15.95
N GLU A 40 14.01 -7.51 -15.56
CA GLU A 40 14.74 -8.41 -16.46
C GLU A 40 14.10 -9.82 -16.56
N ASP A 41 13.49 -10.32 -15.48
CA ASP A 41 12.99 -11.71 -15.41
C ASP A 41 11.52 -11.85 -14.99
N ASN A 42 10.76 -10.75 -14.89
CA ASN A 42 9.41 -10.78 -14.35
C ASN A 42 8.33 -10.33 -15.35
N GLN A 43 7.34 -11.19 -15.61
CA GLN A 43 6.20 -10.87 -16.46
C GLN A 43 5.13 -9.99 -15.77
N HIS A 44 5.29 -9.74 -14.47
CA HIS A 44 4.33 -9.10 -13.56
C HIS A 44 5.03 -8.05 -12.68
N VAL A 45 5.81 -7.16 -13.31
CA VAL A 45 6.61 -6.13 -12.62
C VAL A 45 5.69 -5.13 -11.93
N LEU A 46 5.94 -4.85 -10.65
CA LEU A 46 5.33 -3.76 -9.91
C LEU A 46 6.01 -2.43 -10.29
N TYR A 47 5.21 -1.39 -10.45
CA TYR A 47 5.74 -0.05 -10.69
C TYR A 47 6.31 0.52 -9.37
N PRO A 48 7.59 0.97 -9.35
CA PRO A 48 8.18 1.57 -8.15
C PRO A 48 7.56 2.94 -7.89
N ILE A 49 7.09 3.16 -6.66
CA ILE A 49 6.50 4.44 -6.21
C ILE A 49 7.21 4.89 -4.95
N CYS A 50 7.54 6.17 -4.87
CA CYS A 50 8.14 6.77 -3.69
C CYS A 50 7.13 7.57 -2.87
N LEU A 51 7.28 7.55 -1.54
CA LEU A 51 6.53 8.45 -0.66
C LEU A 51 6.90 9.91 -0.98
N GLY A 52 5.90 10.77 -1.07
CA GLY A 52 6.04 12.17 -1.47
C GLY A 52 6.11 12.41 -2.98
N GLU A 53 6.08 11.36 -3.81
CA GLU A 53 5.99 11.50 -5.27
C GLU A 53 4.63 12.09 -5.68
N VAL A 54 4.62 12.95 -6.71
CA VAL A 54 3.38 13.48 -7.30
C VAL A 54 3.13 12.80 -8.63
N LEU A 55 2.16 11.88 -8.66
CA LEU A 55 1.76 11.15 -9.86
C LEU A 55 0.81 12.00 -10.71
N ASN A 56 1.05 12.00 -12.02
CA ASN A 56 0.25 12.74 -13.00
C ASN A 56 0.04 14.22 -12.62
N GLU A 57 1.04 14.83 -11.97
CA GLU A 57 0.99 16.23 -11.50
C GLU A 57 -0.21 16.54 -10.57
N ARG A 58 -0.87 15.51 -10.02
CA ARG A 58 -2.14 15.65 -9.30
C ARG A 58 -2.18 14.90 -7.98
N TYR A 59 -1.61 13.71 -7.91
CA TYR A 59 -1.80 12.85 -6.75
C TYR A 59 -0.50 12.74 -5.95
N LEU A 60 -0.45 13.38 -4.77
CA LEU A 60 0.67 13.29 -3.85
C LEU A 60 0.58 11.97 -3.07
N VAL A 61 1.54 11.08 -3.25
CA VAL A 61 1.58 9.78 -2.57
C VAL A 61 1.99 9.96 -1.11
N GLU A 62 1.17 9.49 -0.16
CA GLU A 62 1.39 9.69 1.28
C GLU A 62 1.71 8.39 2.01
N HIS A 63 0.95 7.33 1.74
CA HIS A 63 1.09 6.05 2.43
C HIS A 63 0.72 4.87 1.53
N LYS A 64 1.35 3.72 1.75
CA LYS A 64 0.94 2.47 1.12
C LYS A 64 -0.21 1.87 1.91
N LEU A 65 -1.29 1.48 1.22
CA LEU A 65 -2.45 0.84 1.83
C LEU A 65 -2.38 -0.68 1.75
N GLY A 66 -1.67 -1.23 0.75
CA GLY A 66 -1.45 -2.66 0.64
C GLY A 66 -1.07 -3.10 -0.76
N PHE A 67 -1.03 -4.41 -0.95
CA PHE A 67 -0.69 -5.04 -2.23
C PHE A 67 -1.37 -6.39 -2.37
N GLY A 68 -1.34 -6.91 -3.59
CA GLY A 68 -1.85 -8.25 -3.88
C GLY A 68 -1.30 -8.80 -5.19
N GLY A 69 -1.92 -9.88 -5.67
CA GLY A 69 -1.44 -10.64 -6.83
C GLY A 69 -1.16 -9.78 -8.07
N GLY A 70 -1.96 -8.74 -8.34
CA GLY A 70 -1.86 -7.94 -9.58
C GLY A 70 -1.58 -6.45 -9.42
N SER A 71 -1.46 -5.91 -8.20
CA SER A 71 -1.39 -4.46 -7.99
C SER A 71 -0.86 -4.06 -6.61
N THR A 72 -0.41 -2.81 -6.50
CA THR A 72 -0.27 -2.09 -5.23
C THR A 72 -1.39 -1.06 -5.07
N VAL A 73 -1.71 -0.70 -3.82
CA VAL A 73 -2.70 0.34 -3.51
C VAL A 73 -2.07 1.36 -2.57
N TRP A 74 -2.23 2.63 -2.91
CA TRP A 74 -1.64 3.77 -2.20
C TRP A 74 -2.70 4.78 -1.81
N MET A 75 -2.54 5.35 -0.63
CA MET A 75 -3.23 6.57 -0.24
C MET A 75 -2.50 7.75 -0.86
N ALA A 76 -3.24 8.60 -1.55
CA ALA A 76 -2.72 9.82 -2.11
C ALA A 76 -3.67 10.98 -1.87
N PHE A 77 -3.11 12.17 -1.70
CA PHE A 77 -3.89 13.40 -1.63
C PHE A 77 -4.08 13.95 -3.05
N ASP A 78 -5.34 14.10 -3.47
CA ASP A 78 -5.71 14.74 -4.72
C ASP A 78 -5.54 16.26 -4.62
N LEU A 79 -4.50 16.79 -5.27
CA LEU A 79 -4.16 18.21 -5.21
C LEU A 79 -5.21 19.11 -5.91
N GLN A 80 -6.04 18.56 -6.79
CA GLN A 80 -7.10 19.32 -7.48
C GLN A 80 -8.38 19.32 -6.66
N ASP A 81 -8.88 18.13 -6.31
CA ASP A 81 -10.15 17.97 -5.59
C ASP A 81 -10.02 18.13 -4.07
N LYS A 82 -8.78 18.29 -3.56
CA LYS A 82 -8.44 18.49 -2.14
C LYS A 82 -9.01 17.42 -1.22
N ARG A 83 -8.81 16.15 -1.59
CA ARG A 83 -9.33 14.99 -0.85
C ARG A 83 -8.39 13.80 -0.93
N ASP A 84 -8.48 12.93 0.06
CA ASP A 84 -7.79 11.64 0.04
C ASP A 84 -8.43 10.69 -0.97
N VAL A 85 -7.59 9.98 -1.72
CA VAL A 85 -7.99 8.97 -2.69
C VAL A 85 -7.13 7.72 -2.54
N ALA A 86 -7.68 6.58 -2.97
CA ALA A 86 -6.92 5.34 -3.14
C ALA A 86 -6.50 5.21 -4.61
N LEU A 87 -5.18 5.13 -4.86
CA LEU A 87 -4.60 4.83 -6.17
C LEU A 87 -4.25 3.35 -6.24
N LYS A 88 -4.93 2.61 -7.11
CA LYS A 88 -4.57 1.23 -7.45
C LYS A 88 -3.64 1.26 -8.67
N VAL A 89 -2.44 0.71 -8.52
CA VAL A 89 -1.42 0.67 -9.57
C VAL A 89 -1.21 -0.77 -9.97
N MET A 90 -1.53 -1.06 -11.23
CA MET A 90 -1.48 -2.41 -11.79
C MET A 90 -0.05 -2.83 -12.10
N THR A 91 0.21 -4.13 -11.98
CA THR A 91 1.43 -4.76 -12.52
C THR A 91 1.52 -4.52 -14.03
N LEU A 92 2.73 -4.34 -14.53
CA LEU A 92 3.02 -4.30 -15.95
C LEU A 92 2.90 -5.71 -16.55
N GLY A 93 2.49 -5.79 -17.81
CA GLY A 93 2.38 -7.04 -18.56
C GLY A 93 0.96 -7.57 -18.67
N LYS A 94 0.83 -8.75 -19.29
CA LYS A 94 -0.46 -9.29 -19.74
C LYS A 94 -1.49 -9.40 -18.62
N TRP A 95 -1.10 -9.72 -17.39
CA TRP A 95 -2.04 -9.83 -16.28
C TRP A 95 -2.72 -8.49 -15.95
N GLY A 96 -1.93 -7.41 -15.84
CA GLY A 96 -2.45 -6.06 -15.61
C GLY A 96 -3.37 -5.59 -16.73
N ASP A 97 -3.03 -5.89 -17.99
CA ASP A 97 -3.85 -5.55 -19.15
C ASP A 97 -5.24 -6.21 -19.10
N ASN A 98 -5.28 -7.48 -18.71
CA ASN A 98 -6.53 -8.24 -18.60
C ASN A 98 -7.46 -7.63 -17.56
N GLU A 99 -6.92 -7.32 -16.37
CA GLU A 99 -7.69 -6.80 -15.26
C GLU A 99 -8.16 -5.37 -15.52
N THR A 100 -7.29 -4.52 -16.07
CA THR A 100 -7.66 -3.16 -16.53
C THR A 100 -8.80 -3.21 -17.53
N ARG A 101 -8.72 -4.10 -18.54
CA ARG A 101 -9.77 -4.27 -19.55
C ARG A 101 -11.11 -4.65 -18.92
N ILE A 102 -11.13 -5.57 -17.96
CA ILE A 102 -12.38 -5.98 -17.29
C ILE A 102 -12.95 -4.83 -16.46
N GLN A 103 -12.12 -4.09 -15.75
CA GLN A 103 -12.55 -2.91 -14.99
C GLN A 103 -13.17 -1.85 -15.91
N ASP A 104 -12.56 -1.59 -17.07
CA ASP A 104 -13.08 -0.66 -18.07
C ASP A 104 -14.46 -1.08 -18.60
N GLU A 105 -14.66 -2.37 -18.87
CA GLU A 105 -15.97 -2.88 -19.31
C GLU A 105 -17.05 -2.72 -18.22
N ILE A 106 -16.70 -2.89 -16.94
CA ILE A 106 -17.63 -2.65 -15.83
C ILE A 106 -17.99 -1.16 -15.74
N ILE A 107 -17.03 -0.25 -15.93
CA ILE A 107 -17.27 1.19 -15.88
C ILE A 107 -18.19 1.64 -17.02
N LYS A 108 -18.01 1.12 -18.25
CA LYS A 108 -18.86 1.43 -19.40
C LYS A 108 -20.30 0.95 -19.26
N THR A 109 -20.55 -0.04 -18.40
CA THR A 109 -21.88 -0.64 -18.19
C THR A 109 -22.70 0.12 -17.12
N ARG A 110 -22.12 1.15 -16.48
CA ARG A 110 -22.81 2.05 -15.55
C ARG A 110 -23.22 3.35 -16.22
#